data_AF-A0ABD0NH40-F1
#
_entry.id   AF-A0ABD0NH40-F1
#
_cell.length_a   1.000
_cell.length_b   1.000
_cell.length_c   1.000
_cell.angle_alpha   90.00
_cell.angle_beta   90.00
_cell.angle_gamma   90.00
#
_symmetry.space_group_name_H-M   'P 1'
#
loop_
_entity.id
_entity.type
_entity.pdbx_description
1 polymer ?
#
loop_
_entity_poly.entity_id
_entity_poly.type
_entity_poly.pdbx_seq_one_letter_code
_entity_poly.pdbx_strand_id
1 'polypeptide(L)'
;WQRVLVPYSSPTWRTAPGSGLLANGADSSAPSLTPEHGSEPSVPPVVPSLQHNRSRPLLRPARSSKMIFAEATVKSFIKTYLKLPEDTVENICFERVHRLGAKKPGAPRPRPIVAKFGYFKQKEQVKSRGRELKGTDFSVNDQFPKEILERRKVLFPIRRSLIQKGSRAVIAVDRLYVDGRLYRDVSTTP
;
A
#
# COMPACT_ATOMS: atom_id res chain seq x y z
N TRP A 1 4.69 4.12 -7.53
CA TRP A 1 4.23 3.32 -6.40
C TRP A 1 3.99 1.89 -6.90
N GLN A 2 4.49 0.85 -6.23
CA GLN A 2 4.36 -0.54 -6.71
C GLN A 2 3.93 -1.45 -5.57
N ARG A 3 2.98 -2.36 -5.82
CA ARG A 3 2.42 -3.30 -4.85
C ARG A 3 2.98 -4.69 -5.13
N VAL A 4 3.78 -5.23 -4.22
CA VAL A 4 4.12 -6.66 -4.21
C VAL A 4 2.97 -7.38 -3.50
N LEU A 5 2.25 -8.25 -4.21
CA LEU A 5 1.09 -8.98 -3.71
C LEU A 5 1.36 -10.49 -3.72
N VAL A 6 1.04 -11.17 -2.64
CA VAL A 6 1.02 -12.64 -2.53
C VAL A 6 -0.38 -13.18 -2.98
N PRO A 7 -0.66 -14.49 -2.98
CA PRO A 7 -1.15 -15.27 -4.13
C PRO A 7 -2.60 -15.00 -4.53
N TYR A 8 -2.87 -15.14 -5.82
CA TYR A 8 -4.21 -15.21 -6.39
C TYR A 8 -4.84 -16.59 -6.08
N SER A 9 -5.86 -16.62 -5.23
CA SER A 9 -6.77 -17.75 -5.11
C SER A 9 -8.20 -17.21 -5.21
N SER A 10 -8.96 -17.79 -6.14
CA SER A 10 -10.34 -17.48 -6.47
C SER A 10 -11.26 -17.57 -5.26
N PRO A 11 -12.18 -16.62 -5.00
CA PRO A 11 -13.14 -16.74 -3.91
C PRO A 11 -14.27 -17.70 -4.30
N THR A 12 -14.34 -18.87 -3.67
CA THR A 12 -15.58 -19.64 -3.57
C THR A 12 -16.42 -19.03 -2.46
N TRP A 13 -17.64 -18.65 -2.82
CA TRP A 13 -18.68 -18.12 -1.95
C TRP A 13 -19.22 -19.28 -1.09
N ARG A 14 -19.27 -19.08 0.22
CA ARG A 14 -20.22 -19.79 1.09
C ARG A 14 -20.67 -18.84 2.20
N THR A 15 -21.97 -18.86 2.36
CA THR A 15 -22.87 -17.93 3.04
C THR A 15 -22.64 -17.86 4.54
N ALA A 16 -22.75 -16.66 5.12
CA ALA A 16 -22.97 -16.48 6.55
C ALA A 16 -24.44 -16.04 6.78
N PRO A 17 -25.19 -16.66 7.71
CA PRO A 17 -26.32 -16.01 8.39
C PRO A 17 -25.79 -15.35 9.68
N GLY A 18 -26.13 -14.09 9.96
CA GLY A 18 -27.36 -13.68 10.66
C GLY A 18 -27.02 -13.35 12.13
N SER A 19 -26.85 -12.06 12.45
CA SER A 19 -27.77 -11.22 13.27
C SER A 19 -27.74 -11.49 14.79
N GLY A 20 -27.64 -10.43 15.58
CA GLY A 20 -27.83 -10.47 17.03
C GLY A 20 -27.38 -9.19 17.77
N LEU A 21 -28.31 -8.24 17.91
CA LEU A 21 -28.28 -7.11 18.85
C LEU A 21 -28.10 -7.55 20.30
N LEU A 22 -27.54 -6.69 21.16
CA LEU A 22 -28.12 -6.34 22.47
C LEU A 22 -27.43 -5.10 23.08
N ALA A 23 -28.27 -4.20 23.59
CA ALA A 23 -27.95 -2.99 24.34
C ALA A 23 -27.79 -3.28 25.84
N ASN A 24 -27.26 -2.30 26.58
CA ASN A 24 -27.46 -1.92 28.00
C ASN A 24 -26.27 -1.00 28.37
N GLY A 25 -26.35 0.09 29.11
CA GLY A 25 -27.30 0.58 30.11
C GLY A 25 -26.46 1.32 31.17
N ALA A 26 -26.94 2.49 31.60
CA ALA A 26 -26.43 3.44 32.60
C ALA A 26 -25.50 2.93 33.74
N ASP A 27 -24.60 3.79 34.23
CA ASP A 27 -24.84 4.40 35.56
C ASP A 27 -23.94 5.61 35.89
N SER A 28 -24.46 6.39 36.82
CA SER A 28 -24.09 7.72 37.28
C SER A 28 -23.11 7.63 38.46
N SER A 29 -22.29 8.67 38.69
CA SER A 29 -21.99 9.25 40.02
C SER A 29 -20.85 10.29 39.95
N ALA A 30 -21.19 11.53 40.33
CA ALA A 30 -20.26 12.52 40.90
C ALA A 30 -20.13 12.27 42.43
N PRO A 31 -19.20 12.90 43.18
CA PRO A 31 -19.48 14.25 43.67
C PRO A 31 -18.26 15.19 43.99
N SER A 32 -18.58 16.50 43.93
CA SER A 32 -18.26 17.62 44.85
C SER A 32 -16.84 18.03 45.32
N LEU A 33 -16.50 19.28 44.95
CA LEU A 33 -16.13 20.47 45.75
C LEU A 33 -14.98 20.44 46.79
N THR A 34 -14.06 21.40 46.67
CA THR A 34 -13.90 22.53 47.62
C THR A 34 -13.04 23.66 47.02
N PRO A 35 -13.08 24.89 47.57
CA PRO A 35 -12.79 26.10 46.82
C PRO A 35 -11.70 27.03 47.42
N GLU A 36 -11.33 28.04 46.62
CA GLU A 36 -10.84 29.40 46.98
C GLU A 36 -9.42 29.60 47.55
N HIS A 37 -8.63 30.47 46.89
CA HIS A 37 -8.16 31.77 47.42
C HIS A 37 -7.17 32.44 46.44
N GLY A 38 -7.32 33.76 46.23
CA GLY A 38 -6.18 34.64 45.91
C GLY A 38 -6.32 35.52 44.67
N SER A 39 -6.60 36.80 44.89
CA SER A 39 -6.79 37.90 43.95
C SER A 39 -5.49 38.48 43.34
N GLU A 40 -5.57 38.89 42.06
CA GLU A 40 -4.92 39.97 41.25
C GLU A 40 -3.82 40.92 41.83
N PRO A 41 -3.15 41.77 41.00
CA PRO A 41 -2.54 41.60 39.65
C PRO A 41 -1.12 42.23 39.56
N SER A 42 -0.32 41.98 38.50
CA SER A 42 0.59 43.00 37.88
C SER A 42 1.56 42.43 36.81
N VAL A 43 1.40 42.98 35.60
CA VAL A 43 2.37 43.34 34.54
C VAL A 43 3.44 42.29 34.08
N PRO A 44 3.47 41.93 32.78
CA PRO A 44 4.52 41.06 32.23
C PRO A 44 5.81 41.85 31.95
N PRO A 45 7.02 41.31 32.26
CA PRO A 45 8.24 41.87 31.72
C PRO A 45 8.35 41.55 30.23
N VAL A 46 8.56 42.60 29.44
CA VAL A 46 8.97 42.56 28.03
C VAL A 46 10.22 41.69 27.91
N VAL A 47 10.08 40.51 27.30
CA VAL A 47 11.23 39.71 26.88
C VAL A 47 11.75 40.23 25.53
N PRO A 48 13.07 40.44 25.37
CA PRO A 48 13.65 40.94 24.13
C PRO A 48 13.36 39.99 22.97
N SER A 49 13.07 40.58 21.81
CA SER A 49 12.86 39.89 20.54
C SER A 49 14.10 39.08 20.17
N LEU A 50 14.14 37.82 20.58
CA LEU A 50 15.18 36.90 20.15
C LEU A 50 14.88 36.56 18.69
N GLN A 51 15.54 37.29 17.79
CA GLN A 51 15.68 36.92 16.38
C GLN A 51 16.37 35.55 16.33
N HIS A 52 15.58 34.49 16.50
CA HIS A 52 16.03 33.16 16.14
C HIS A 52 16.03 33.11 14.63
N ASN A 53 17.19 33.46 14.08
CA ASN A 53 17.66 32.94 12.83
C ASN A 53 17.70 31.41 12.94
N ARG A 54 16.53 30.75 12.79
CA ARG A 54 16.45 29.30 12.65
C ARG A 54 16.84 28.99 11.22
N SER A 55 18.14 29.07 10.95
CA SER A 55 18.78 28.19 9.99
C SER A 55 18.59 26.78 10.51
N ARG A 56 17.38 26.22 10.35
CA ARG A 56 17.09 24.83 10.65
C ARG A 56 17.93 24.06 9.63
N PRO A 57 19.01 23.38 10.04
CA PRO A 57 19.72 22.53 9.10
C PRO A 57 18.67 21.53 8.64
N LEU A 58 18.53 21.36 7.32
CA LEU A 58 17.70 20.30 6.76
C LEU A 58 18.36 18.96 7.05
N LEU A 59 18.43 18.57 8.32
CA LEU A 59 18.74 17.22 8.73
C LEU A 59 17.56 16.39 8.25
N ARG A 60 17.79 15.68 7.14
CA ARG A 60 16.81 14.72 6.63
C ARG A 60 16.43 13.81 7.81
N PRO A 61 15.14 13.64 8.13
CA PRO A 61 14.75 12.82 9.26
C PRO A 61 15.34 11.42 9.09
N ALA A 62 15.93 10.89 10.16
CA ALA A 62 16.51 9.55 10.18
C ALA A 62 15.50 8.52 9.66
N ARG A 63 15.95 7.59 8.82
CA ARG A 63 15.09 6.53 8.26
C ARG A 63 14.49 5.70 9.42
N SER A 64 13.16 5.59 9.46
CA SER A 64 12.45 4.81 10.49
C SER A 64 12.84 3.32 10.44
N SER A 65 13.01 2.68 11.60
CA SER A 65 13.28 1.23 11.72
C SER A 65 12.27 0.34 10.98
N LYS A 66 11.00 0.75 10.94
CA LYS A 66 9.95 0.05 10.16
C LYS A 66 10.21 0.06 8.66
N MET A 67 10.78 1.15 8.14
CA MET A 67 11.17 1.27 6.73
C MET A 67 12.37 0.37 6.44
N ILE A 68 13.38 0.36 7.32
CA ILE A 68 14.59 -0.46 7.17
C ILE A 68 14.24 -1.95 7.08
N PHE A 69 13.36 -2.44 7.96
CA PHE A 69 12.93 -3.84 7.93
C PHE A 69 12.19 -4.20 6.64
N ALA A 70 11.30 -3.31 6.17
CA ALA A 70 10.55 -3.53 4.94
C ALA A 70 11.47 -3.51 3.70
N GLU A 71 12.46 -2.62 3.67
CA GLU A 71 13.48 -2.58 2.61
C GLU A 71 14.30 -3.88 2.56
N ALA A 72 14.81 -4.35 3.70
CA ALA A 72 15.55 -5.60 3.78
C ALA A 72 14.72 -6.79 3.30
N THR A 73 13.44 -6.84 3.67
CA THR A 73 12.50 -7.87 3.20
C THR A 73 12.36 -7.84 1.67
N VAL A 74 12.25 -6.65 1.07
CA VAL A 74 12.14 -6.51 -0.40
C VAL A 74 13.44 -6.91 -1.07
N LYS A 75 14.60 -6.51 -0.56
CA LYS A 75 15.91 -6.91 -1.12
C LYS A 75 16.10 -8.42 -1.09
N SER A 76 15.82 -9.06 0.06
CA SER A 76 15.85 -10.52 0.19
C SER A 76 14.89 -11.19 -0.80
N PHE A 77 13.66 -10.69 -0.92
CA PHE A 77 12.69 -11.21 -1.89
C PHE A 77 13.21 -11.14 -3.34
N ILE A 78 13.80 -10.01 -3.74
CA ILE A 78 14.34 -9.82 -5.09
C ILE A 78 15.50 -10.79 -5.35
N LYS A 79 16.42 -10.95 -4.38
CA LYS A 79 17.54 -11.89 -4.48
C LYS A 79 17.04 -13.34 -4.67
N THR A 80 16.15 -13.79 -3.79
CA THR A 80 15.72 -15.19 -3.73
C THR A 80 14.73 -15.57 -4.83
N TYR A 81 13.71 -14.75 -5.07
CA TYR A 81 12.60 -15.13 -5.97
C TYR A 81 12.74 -14.57 -7.38
N LEU A 82 13.43 -13.44 -7.57
CA LEU A 82 13.64 -12.84 -8.90
C LEU A 82 15.02 -13.15 -9.47
N LYS A 83 15.88 -13.84 -8.71
CA LYS A 83 17.22 -14.31 -9.12
C LYS A 83 18.08 -13.20 -9.73
N LEU A 84 17.97 -11.99 -9.19
CA LEU A 84 18.85 -10.89 -9.59
C LEU A 84 20.20 -11.01 -8.85
N PRO A 85 21.31 -10.63 -9.50
CA PRO A 85 22.64 -10.70 -8.89
C PRO A 85 22.72 -9.77 -7.68
N GLU A 86 23.51 -10.16 -6.68
CA GLU A 86 23.63 -9.47 -5.40
C GLU A 86 24.02 -8.00 -5.56
N ASP A 87 25.02 -7.73 -6.39
CA ASP A 87 25.47 -6.36 -6.71
C ASP A 87 24.33 -5.47 -7.22
N THR A 88 23.43 -6.03 -8.05
CA THR A 88 22.27 -5.27 -8.52
C THR A 88 21.31 -4.98 -7.38
N VAL A 89 21.02 -5.96 -6.52
CA VAL A 89 20.08 -5.81 -5.39
C VAL A 89 20.58 -4.81 -4.37
N GLU A 90 21.88 -4.79 -4.09
CA GLU A 90 22.50 -3.83 -3.19
C GLU A 90 22.37 -2.40 -3.73
N ASN A 91 22.59 -2.22 -5.03
CA ASN A 91 22.47 -0.95 -5.75
C ASN A 91 21.03 -0.45 -5.92
N ILE A 92 19.99 -1.25 -5.62
CA ILE A 92 18.61 -0.78 -5.67
C ILE A 92 18.38 0.29 -4.59
N CYS A 93 17.99 1.48 -5.05
CA CYS A 93 17.67 2.59 -4.18
C CYS A 93 16.14 2.72 -4.05
N PHE A 94 15.66 2.66 -2.81
CA PHE A 94 14.26 2.93 -2.50
C PHE A 94 14.11 4.33 -1.89
N GLU A 95 13.11 5.07 -2.37
CA GLU A 95 12.68 6.31 -1.74
C GLU A 95 11.78 6.03 -0.53
N ARG A 96 10.86 5.07 -0.66
CA ARG A 96 9.90 4.72 0.39
C ARG A 96 9.48 3.27 0.28
N VAL A 97 9.60 2.52 1.38
CA VAL A 97 9.06 1.16 1.48
C VAL A 97 8.25 1.03 2.76
N HIS A 98 7.05 0.46 2.63
CA HIS A 98 6.13 0.27 3.75
C HIS A 98 5.16 -0.87 3.48
N ARG A 99 4.58 -1.43 4.55
CA ARG A 99 3.50 -2.42 4.43
C ARG A 99 2.15 -1.70 4.38
N LEU A 100 1.25 -2.18 3.52
CA LEU A 100 -0.10 -1.62 3.39
C LEU A 100 -1.06 -2.20 4.44
N GLY A 101 -1.90 -1.32 5.00
CA GLY A 101 -2.99 -1.69 5.90
C GLY A 101 -2.56 -2.06 7.33
N ALA A 102 -3.55 -2.21 8.20
CA ALA A 102 -3.36 -2.65 9.58
C ALA A 102 -3.06 -4.15 9.67
N LYS A 103 -2.30 -4.57 10.68
CA LYS A 103 -2.06 -5.99 10.97
C LYS A 103 -3.38 -6.57 11.50
N LYS A 104 -3.94 -7.54 10.78
CA LYS A 104 -5.13 -8.26 11.22
C LYS A 104 -4.68 -9.56 11.91
N PRO A 105 -4.99 -9.78 13.20
CA PRO A 105 -4.69 -11.06 13.86
C PRO A 105 -5.45 -12.20 13.16
N GLY A 106 -4.80 -13.35 12.98
CA GLY A 106 -5.40 -14.52 12.31
C GLY A 106 -5.57 -14.41 10.79
N ALA A 107 -5.12 -13.32 10.14
CA ALA A 107 -5.23 -13.22 8.69
C ALA A 107 -4.30 -14.24 7.99
N PRO A 108 -4.81 -15.06 7.06
CA PRO A 108 -4.03 -16.11 6.40
C PRO A 108 -2.96 -15.56 5.46
N ARG A 109 -3.09 -14.30 5.04
CA ARG A 109 -2.17 -13.67 4.08
C ARG A 109 -1.39 -12.51 4.71
N PRO A 110 -0.08 -12.42 4.46
CA PRO A 110 0.74 -11.31 4.91
C PRO A 110 0.29 -10.00 4.25
N ARG A 111 0.48 -8.87 4.95
CA ARG A 111 0.23 -7.53 4.40
C ARG A 111 1.09 -7.28 3.15
N PRO A 112 0.50 -6.77 2.06
CA PRO A 112 1.26 -6.38 0.87
C PRO A 112 2.32 -5.32 1.19
N ILE A 113 3.44 -5.34 0.47
CA ILE A 113 4.49 -4.33 0.60
C ILE A 113 4.39 -3.38 -0.59
N VAL A 114 4.52 -2.09 -0.33
CA VAL A 114 4.67 -1.07 -1.36
C VAL A 114 6.07 -0.48 -1.33
N ALA A 115 6.73 -0.55 -2.49
CA ALA A 115 8.06 0.03 -2.70
C ALA A 115 7.99 1.13 -3.77
N LYS A 116 8.56 2.29 -3.46
CA LYS A 116 8.85 3.36 -4.41
C LYS A 116 10.35 3.32 -4.70
N PHE A 117 10.69 2.88 -5.90
CA PHE A 117 12.06 2.91 -6.42
C PHE A 117 12.47 4.35 -6.72
N GLY A 118 13.72 4.70 -6.43
CA GLY A 118 14.29 5.99 -6.83
C GLY A 118 14.58 6.07 -8.33
N TYR A 119 14.84 4.93 -8.98
CA TYR A 119 15.12 4.86 -10.40
C TYR A 119 14.11 4.00 -11.15
N PHE A 120 13.59 4.53 -12.26
CA PHE A 120 12.62 3.83 -13.11
C PHE A 120 13.20 2.56 -13.72
N LYS A 121 14.47 2.57 -14.16
CA LYS A 121 15.15 1.40 -14.73
C LYS A 121 15.20 0.23 -13.74
N GLN A 122 15.48 0.49 -12.46
CA GLN A 122 15.50 -0.54 -11.42
C GLN A 122 14.10 -1.15 -11.22
N LYS A 123 13.07 -0.31 -11.23
CA LYS A 123 11.67 -0.75 -11.16
C LYS A 123 11.32 -1.68 -12.33
N GLU A 124 11.69 -1.30 -13.56
CA GLU A 124 11.42 -2.11 -14.75
C GLU A 124 12.18 -3.43 -14.74
N GLN A 125 13.43 -3.44 -14.29
CA GLN A 125 14.23 -4.66 -14.16
C GLN A 125 13.61 -5.65 -13.17
N VAL A 126 13.11 -5.17 -12.03
CA VAL A 126 12.38 -6.01 -11.06
C VAL A 126 11.08 -6.53 -11.68
N LYS A 127 10.34 -5.68 -12.41
CA LYS A 127 9.07 -6.06 -13.03
C LYS A 127 9.24 -7.08 -14.16
N SER A 128 10.30 -6.98 -14.96
CA SER A 128 10.54 -7.88 -16.10
C SER A 128 10.81 -9.32 -15.64
N ARG A 129 11.38 -9.50 -14.44
CA ARG A 129 11.59 -10.81 -13.80
C ARG A 129 10.34 -11.42 -13.17
N GLY A 130 9.17 -10.77 -13.28
CA GLY A 130 7.92 -11.30 -12.72
C GLY A 130 7.53 -12.69 -13.22
N ARG A 131 8.05 -13.14 -14.37
CA ARG A 131 7.86 -14.51 -14.88
C ARG A 131 8.47 -15.58 -13.98
N GLU A 132 9.54 -15.27 -13.25
CA GLU A 132 10.20 -16.19 -12.31
C GLU A 132 9.29 -16.54 -11.11
N LEU A 133 8.29 -15.70 -10.83
CA LEU A 133 7.35 -15.92 -9.73
C LEU A 133 6.24 -16.92 -10.06
N LYS A 134 6.20 -17.44 -11.30
CA LYS A 134 5.18 -18.41 -11.72
C LYS A 134 5.32 -19.70 -10.89
N GLY A 135 4.21 -20.14 -10.29
CA GLY A 135 4.20 -21.31 -9.41
C GLY A 135 4.53 -21.01 -7.95
N THR A 136 4.90 -19.77 -7.63
CA THR A 136 5.05 -19.31 -6.25
C THR A 136 3.78 -18.61 -5.78
N ASP A 137 3.68 -18.41 -4.48
CA ASP A 137 2.61 -17.62 -3.89
C ASP A 137 2.80 -16.10 -4.12
N PHE A 138 3.92 -15.65 -4.67
CA PHE A 138 4.24 -14.23 -4.80
C PHE A 138 3.87 -13.66 -6.17
N SER A 139 3.59 -12.36 -6.21
CA SER A 139 3.37 -11.59 -7.43
C SER A 139 3.85 -10.15 -7.27
N VAL A 140 4.28 -9.55 -8.37
CA VAL A 140 4.76 -8.17 -8.42
C VAL A 140 3.89 -7.40 -9.42
N ASN A 141 3.22 -6.36 -8.95
CA ASN A 141 2.28 -5.58 -9.77
C ASN A 141 2.46 -4.08 -9.56
N ASP A 142 2.19 -3.29 -10.60
CA ASP A 142 2.11 -1.84 -10.48
C ASP A 142 0.97 -1.42 -9.55
N GLN A 143 1.20 -0.37 -8.75
CA GLN A 143 0.15 0.22 -7.94
C GLN A 143 -0.55 1.28 -8.77
N PHE A 144 -1.84 1.06 -9.00
CA PHE A 144 -2.72 1.98 -9.69
C PHE A 144 -3.64 2.70 -8.69
N PRO A 145 -4.10 3.91 -9.02
CA PRO A 145 -5.12 4.59 -8.23
C PRO A 145 -6.45 3.82 -8.32
N LYS A 146 -7.38 4.11 -7.39
CA LYS A 146 -8.59 3.30 -7.18
C LYS A 146 -9.45 3.22 -8.43
N GLU A 147 -9.59 4.32 -9.15
CA GLU A 147 -10.41 4.47 -10.35
C GLU A 147 -9.96 3.48 -11.43
N ILE A 148 -8.65 3.36 -11.61
CA ILE A 148 -8.05 2.40 -12.55
C ILE A 148 -8.27 0.96 -12.06
N LEU A 149 -8.16 0.69 -10.76
CA LEU A 149 -8.41 -0.64 -10.21
C LEU A 149 -9.87 -1.09 -10.41
N GLU A 150 -10.83 -0.19 -10.24
CA GLU A 150 -12.24 -0.49 -10.48
C GLU A 150 -12.53 -0.77 -11.96
N ARG A 151 -11.97 0.01 -12.89
CA ARG A 151 -12.07 -0.30 -14.34
C ARG A 151 -11.50 -1.67 -14.65
N ARG A 152 -10.30 -2.00 -14.12
CA ARG A 152 -9.67 -3.32 -14.33
C ARG A 152 -10.52 -4.46 -13.78
N LYS A 153 -11.27 -4.25 -12.69
CA LYS A 153 -12.17 -5.25 -12.10
C LYS A 153 -13.23 -5.71 -13.10
N VAL A 154 -13.76 -4.79 -13.90
CA VAL A 154 -14.71 -5.08 -14.99
C VAL A 154 -14.03 -5.81 -16.16
N LEU A 155 -12.80 -5.42 -16.50
CA LEU A 155 -12.07 -6.01 -17.62
C LEU A 155 -11.53 -7.43 -17.37
N PHE A 156 -11.24 -7.80 -16.11
CA PHE A 156 -10.69 -9.13 -15.78
C PHE A 156 -11.55 -10.32 -16.23
N PRO A 157 -12.87 -10.37 -15.97
CA PRO A 157 -13.71 -11.47 -16.45
C PRO A 157 -13.73 -11.53 -17.98
N ILE A 158 -13.87 -10.38 -18.66
CA ILE A 158 -13.88 -10.30 -20.13
C ILE A 158 -12.58 -10.85 -20.72
N ARG A 159 -11.45 -10.39 -20.20
CA ARG A 159 -10.12 -10.88 -20.59
C ARG A 159 -10.03 -12.40 -20.40
N ARG A 160 -10.52 -12.94 -19.28
CA ARG A 160 -10.49 -14.38 -19.01
C ARG A 160 -11.29 -15.16 -20.06
N SER A 161 -12.52 -14.71 -20.36
CA SER A 161 -13.37 -15.34 -21.35
C SER A 161 -12.74 -15.31 -22.75
N LEU A 162 -12.06 -14.23 -23.14
CA LEU A 162 -11.37 -14.13 -24.43
C LEU A 162 -10.15 -15.06 -24.51
N ILE A 163 -9.36 -15.17 -23.44
CA ILE A 163 -8.24 -16.13 -23.38
C ILE A 163 -8.75 -17.57 -23.47
N GLN A 164 -9.86 -17.90 -22.79
CA GLN A 164 -10.50 -19.21 -22.87
C GLN A 164 -10.99 -19.55 -24.28
N LYS A 165 -11.40 -18.54 -25.06
CA LYS A 165 -11.77 -18.68 -26.48
C LYS A 165 -10.56 -18.75 -27.42
N GLY A 166 -9.33 -18.66 -26.91
CA GLY A 166 -8.09 -18.73 -27.70
C GLY A 166 -7.54 -17.39 -28.19
N SER A 167 -8.20 -16.25 -27.90
CA SER A 167 -7.74 -14.92 -28.31
C SER A 167 -6.65 -14.38 -27.38
N ARG A 168 -5.70 -13.61 -27.91
CA ARG A 168 -4.65 -12.98 -27.10
C ARG A 168 -5.17 -11.71 -26.46
N ALA A 169 -5.55 -11.77 -25.19
CA ALA A 169 -6.11 -10.62 -24.46
C ALA A 169 -5.18 -10.08 -23.35
N VAL A 170 -4.86 -8.78 -23.41
CA VAL A 170 -3.95 -8.08 -22.49
C VAL A 170 -4.60 -6.82 -21.93
N ILE A 171 -4.55 -6.61 -20.62
CA ILE A 171 -4.97 -5.34 -20.00
C ILE A 171 -3.73 -4.47 -19.76
N ALA A 172 -3.67 -3.33 -20.43
CA ALA A 172 -2.66 -2.30 -20.22
C ALA A 172 -3.29 -1.09 -19.52
N VAL A 173 -2.81 -0.78 -18.31
CA VAL A 173 -3.37 0.26 -17.43
C VAL A 173 -4.85 -0.01 -17.12
N ASP A 174 -5.77 0.64 -17.84
CA ASP A 174 -7.22 0.52 -17.73
C ASP A 174 -7.90 0.12 -19.06
N ARG A 175 -7.12 -0.30 -20.06
CA ARG A 175 -7.61 -0.67 -21.40
C ARG A 175 -7.35 -2.14 -21.69
N LEU A 176 -8.33 -2.80 -22.33
CA LEU A 176 -8.21 -4.17 -22.81
C LEU A 176 -7.82 -4.18 -24.28
N TYR A 177 -6.81 -4.97 -24.64
CA TYR A 177 -6.37 -5.19 -26.02
C TYR A 177 -6.57 -6.67 -26.38
N VAL A 178 -7.13 -6.93 -27.55
CA VAL A 178 -7.38 -8.27 -28.10
C VAL A 178 -6.68 -8.36 -29.45
N ASP A 179 -5.75 -9.30 -29.56
CA ASP A 179 -4.92 -9.50 -30.76
C ASP A 179 -4.24 -8.20 -31.24
N GLY A 180 -3.80 -7.39 -30.26
CA GLY A 180 -3.12 -6.10 -30.49
C GLY A 180 -4.05 -4.92 -30.73
N ARG A 181 -5.37 -5.13 -30.88
CA ARG A 181 -6.35 -4.07 -31.12
C ARG A 181 -7.07 -3.68 -29.83
N LEU A 182 -7.35 -2.40 -29.65
CA LEU A 182 -8.10 -1.90 -28.50
C LEU A 182 -9.52 -2.50 -28.54
N TYR A 183 -9.89 -3.21 -27.47
CA TYR A 183 -11.23 -3.69 -27.27
C TYR A 183 -12.11 -2.50 -26.88
N ARG A 184 -12.95 -2.07 -27.82
CA ARG A 184 -13.96 -1.04 -27.58
C ARG A 184 -15.29 -1.75 -27.48
N ASP A 185 -15.76 -1.94 -26.25
CA ASP A 185 -17.14 -2.32 -26.02
C ASP A 185 -17.86 -1.12 -25.39
N VAL A 186 -18.93 -0.71 -26.06
CA VAL A 186 -19.72 0.50 -25.74
C VAL A 186 -20.31 0.40 -24.34
N SER A 187 -20.48 -0.83 -23.83
CA SER A 187 -21.02 -1.07 -22.48
C SER A 187 -19.99 -1.00 -21.36
N THR A 188 -18.69 -1.14 -21.67
CA THR A 188 -17.64 -1.32 -20.64
C THR A 188 -16.48 -0.32 -20.72
N THR A 189 -16.34 0.43 -21.83
CA THR A 189 -15.29 1.44 -21.99
C THR A 189 -15.94 2.79 -22.34
N PRO A 190 -16.14 3.72 -21.38
CA PRO A 190 -16.62 5.06 -21.67
C PRO A 190 -15.58 5.89 -22.44
#